data_AF-A0A947CRV8-F1
#
_entry.id   AF-A0A947CRV8-F1
#
_cell.length_a   1.000
_cell.length_b   1.000
_cell.length_c   1.000
_cell.angle_alpha   90.00
_cell.angle_beta   90.00
_cell.angle_gamma   90.00
#
_symmetry.space_group_name_H-M   'P 1'
#
loop_
_entity.id
_entity.type
_entity.pdbx_description
1 polymer ?
#
loop_
_entity_poly.entity_id
_entity_poly.type
_entity_poly.pdbx_seq_one_letter_code
_entity_poly.pdbx_strand_id
1 'polypeptide(L)'
;MLVVALACELDSPYLDPDGPRYAGDYSQPDAMLASPLRVVSYNLEFGREVDTAIAALQTSELGNADIVLMQEMDADATERIAEALSLAYVYYPASVKNGSDFGNAVLARVPITSDAKLLLPHADPYTASRRIATSATVESPEGTIRIYSTHTATVS
;
A
#
# COMPACT_ATOMS: atom_id res chain seq x y z
N MET A 1 9.85 9.05 44.84
CA MET A 1 10.47 8.29 43.75
C MET A 1 9.45 8.24 42.63
N LEU A 2 9.61 9.08 41.61
CA LEU A 2 8.68 9.18 40.48
C LEU A 2 9.08 8.11 39.46
N VAL A 3 8.22 7.13 39.23
CA VAL A 3 8.39 6.15 38.15
C VAL A 3 7.80 6.79 36.90
N VAL A 4 8.65 7.21 35.97
CA VAL A 4 8.23 7.57 34.61
C VAL A 4 8.02 6.27 33.85
N ALA A 5 6.77 5.89 33.64
CA ALA A 5 6.44 4.80 32.73
C ALA A 5 6.65 5.31 31.30
N LEU A 6 7.73 4.85 30.66
CA LEU A 6 7.86 4.92 29.21
C LEU A 6 6.81 3.96 28.62
N ALA A 7 5.62 4.47 28.32
CA ALA A 7 4.69 3.75 27.47
C ALA A 7 5.27 3.78 26.05
N CYS A 8 5.96 2.70 25.66
CA CYS A 8 6.04 2.37 24.25
C CYS A 8 4.59 2.20 23.78
N GLU A 9 4.11 3.05 22.87
CA GLU A 9 2.83 2.82 22.20
C GLU A 9 2.90 1.44 21.56
N LEU A 10 2.12 0.51 22.09
CA LEU A 10 2.03 -0.84 21.57
C LEU A 10 1.46 -0.77 20.14
N ASP A 11 2.13 -1.46 19.22
CA ASP A 11 1.62 -1.71 17.87
C ASP A 11 0.14 -2.12 17.96
N SER A 12 -0.74 -1.30 17.38
CA SER A 12 -2.19 -1.44 17.52
C SER A 12 -2.77 -1.98 16.22
N PRO A 13 -3.41 -3.15 16.20
CA PRO A 13 -3.89 -3.76 14.97
C PRO A 13 -5.19 -3.13 14.47
N TYR A 14 -5.32 -2.96 13.16
CA TYR A 14 -6.57 -2.58 12.50
C TYR A 14 -7.28 -3.82 11.97
N LEU A 15 -8.27 -4.29 12.71
CA LEU A 15 -9.04 -5.50 12.40
C LEU A 15 -10.37 -5.22 11.69
N ASP A 16 -10.71 -3.95 11.46
CA ASP A 16 -11.86 -3.59 10.64
C ASP A 16 -11.50 -3.78 9.15
N PRO A 17 -12.25 -4.59 8.38
CA PRO A 17 -12.03 -4.75 6.95
C PRO A 17 -12.40 -3.49 6.14
N ASP A 18 -13.19 -2.57 6.68
CA ASP A 18 -13.65 -1.38 5.96
C ASP A 18 -12.75 -0.16 6.21
N GLY A 19 -11.82 -0.24 7.17
CA GLY A 19 -10.88 0.85 7.39
C GLY A 19 -9.78 0.65 8.44
N PRO A 20 -9.00 1.71 8.71
CA PRO A 20 -8.95 2.98 7.97
C PRO A 20 -8.66 2.79 6.47
N ARG A 21 -9.18 3.68 5.61
CA ARG A 21 -9.01 3.63 4.14
C ARG A 21 -8.50 4.97 3.65
N TYR A 22 -7.43 4.93 2.86
CA TYR A 22 -6.86 6.12 2.21
C TYR A 22 -6.80 5.88 0.71
N ALA A 23 -7.34 6.80 -0.07
CA ALA A 23 -7.35 6.67 -1.52
C ALA A 23 -7.42 8.05 -2.18
N GLY A 24 -6.88 8.14 -3.38
CA GLY A 24 -6.93 9.31 -4.24
C GLY A 24 -6.71 8.92 -5.68
N ASP A 25 -7.01 9.84 -6.59
CA ASP A 25 -6.88 9.60 -8.02
C ASP A 25 -6.18 10.79 -8.69
N TYR A 26 -4.92 10.56 -9.08
CA TYR A 26 -4.12 11.49 -9.90
C TYR A 26 -3.94 10.98 -11.33
N SER A 27 -4.61 9.89 -11.69
CA SER A 27 -4.57 9.29 -13.02
C SER A 27 -5.49 10.03 -14.00
N GLN A 28 -5.43 9.64 -15.27
CA GLN A 28 -6.36 10.14 -16.28
C GLN A 28 -7.69 9.36 -16.20
N PRO A 29 -8.86 10.01 -16.07
CA PRO A 29 -10.15 9.34 -15.82
C PRO A 29 -10.56 8.27 -16.84
N ASP A 30 -10.11 8.39 -18.09
CA ASP A 30 -10.46 7.47 -19.18
C ASP A 30 -9.30 6.57 -19.60
N ALA A 31 -8.21 6.54 -18.82
CA ALA A 31 -7.07 5.68 -19.12
C ALA A 31 -7.40 4.21 -18.89
N MET A 32 -6.82 3.35 -19.72
CA MET A 32 -6.92 1.89 -19.62
C MET A 32 -5.52 1.29 -19.57
N LEU A 33 -5.36 0.15 -18.88
CA LEU A 33 -4.07 -0.50 -18.76
C LEU A 33 -3.55 -0.92 -20.15
N ALA A 34 -2.26 -0.71 -20.37
CA ALA A 34 -1.58 -1.13 -21.59
C ALA A 34 -1.34 -2.65 -21.60
N SER A 35 -1.15 -3.19 -22.81
CA SER A 35 -0.68 -4.56 -23.05
C SER A 35 0.65 -4.47 -23.81
N PRO A 36 1.76 -5.04 -23.31
CA PRO A 36 1.86 -5.86 -22.10
C PRO A 36 1.79 -5.06 -20.80
N LEU A 37 1.18 -5.65 -19.77
CA LEU A 37 1.09 -5.09 -18.42
C LEU A 37 2.45 -5.10 -17.71
N ARG A 38 2.89 -3.94 -17.19
CA ARG A 38 4.07 -3.84 -16.32
C ARG A 38 3.66 -3.62 -14.87
N VAL A 39 4.01 -4.58 -14.01
CA VAL A 39 3.77 -4.52 -12.56
C VAL A 39 5.11 -4.45 -11.83
N VAL A 40 5.23 -3.49 -10.91
CA VAL A 40 6.36 -3.37 -9.98
C VAL A 40 5.87 -3.68 -8.57
N SER A 41 6.62 -4.47 -7.81
CA SER A 41 6.40 -4.63 -6.36
C SER A 41 7.61 -4.08 -5.62
N TYR A 42 7.38 -3.26 -4.61
CA TYR A 42 8.43 -2.58 -3.88
C TYR A 42 8.09 -2.43 -2.39
N ASN A 43 8.89 -3.05 -1.53
CA ASN A 43 8.87 -2.81 -0.09
C ASN A 43 9.82 -1.65 0.23
N LEU A 44 9.31 -0.58 0.83
CA LEU A 44 10.07 0.65 1.10
C LEU A 44 10.60 0.75 2.55
N GLU A 45 10.62 -0.36 3.29
CA GLU A 45 11.15 -0.45 4.66
C GLU A 45 10.69 0.74 5.54
N PHE A 46 9.38 0.80 5.83
CA PHE A 46 8.72 1.89 6.56
C PHE A 46 8.70 3.24 5.84
N GLY A 47 8.66 3.26 4.50
CA GLY A 47 8.52 4.50 3.75
C GLY A 47 9.68 5.50 3.93
N ARG A 48 10.84 5.08 4.44
CA ARG A 48 11.89 6.02 4.90
C ARG A 48 12.52 6.83 3.78
N GLU A 49 12.56 6.27 2.58
CA GLU A 49 13.30 6.82 1.44
C GLU A 49 12.35 7.19 0.29
N VAL A 50 11.26 7.92 0.61
CA VAL A 50 10.21 8.30 -0.36
C VAL A 50 10.77 8.98 -1.60
N ASP A 51 11.66 9.96 -1.43
CA ASP A 51 12.26 10.69 -2.56
C ASP A 51 13.11 9.80 -3.46
N THR A 52 13.89 8.90 -2.85
CA THR A 52 14.67 7.89 -3.58
C THR A 52 13.76 6.92 -4.32
N ALA A 53 12.64 6.51 -3.72
CA ALA A 53 11.64 5.66 -4.36
C ALA A 53 10.97 6.35 -5.56
N ILE A 54 10.57 7.62 -5.40
CA ILE A 54 10.02 8.42 -6.51
C ILE A 54 11.03 8.50 -7.65
N ALA A 55 12.28 8.87 -7.35
CA ALA A 55 13.33 8.96 -8.36
C ALA A 55 13.52 7.62 -9.09
N ALA A 56 13.60 6.51 -8.35
CA ALA A 56 13.71 5.18 -8.94
C ALA A 56 12.51 4.84 -9.84
N LEU A 57 11.29 5.10 -9.37
CA LEU A 57 10.03 4.85 -10.08
C LEU A 57 9.77 5.84 -11.23
N GLN A 58 10.60 6.86 -11.41
CA GLN A 58 10.60 7.74 -12.60
C GLN A 58 11.62 7.32 -13.66
N THR A 59 12.68 6.57 -13.30
CA THR A 59 13.73 6.13 -14.24
C THR A 59 13.32 4.95 -15.12
N SER A 60 13.90 4.81 -16.33
CA SER A 60 13.39 4.01 -17.45
C SER A 60 13.15 2.50 -17.21
N GLU A 61 13.78 1.88 -16.21
CA GLU A 61 13.54 0.47 -15.90
C GLU A 61 12.20 0.26 -15.15
N LEU A 62 11.83 1.20 -14.29
CA LEU A 62 10.60 1.15 -13.47
C LEU A 62 9.55 2.20 -13.87
N GLY A 63 9.95 3.23 -14.60
CA GLY A 63 9.24 4.48 -14.96
C GLY A 63 7.89 4.33 -15.63
N ASN A 64 7.67 3.18 -16.26
CA ASN A 64 6.46 2.86 -17.01
C ASN A 64 5.66 1.74 -16.35
N ALA A 65 5.77 1.57 -15.04
CA ALA A 65 4.89 0.65 -14.33
C ALA A 65 3.43 1.10 -14.52
N ASP A 66 2.57 0.19 -14.94
CA ASP A 66 1.13 0.43 -14.99
C ASP A 66 0.52 0.24 -13.59
N ILE A 67 1.11 -0.66 -12.80
CA ILE A 67 0.74 -0.96 -11.42
C ILE A 67 1.99 -0.98 -10.55
N VAL A 68 1.93 -0.34 -9.38
CA VAL A 68 2.95 -0.41 -8.33
C VAL A 68 2.33 -0.95 -7.04
N LEU A 69 2.86 -2.07 -6.55
CA LEU A 69 2.46 -2.72 -5.31
C LEU A 69 3.45 -2.36 -4.22
N MET A 70 3.03 -1.54 -3.26
CA MET A 70 3.92 -1.08 -2.20
C MET A 70 3.61 -1.75 -0.87
N GLN A 71 4.68 -2.09 -0.14
CA GLN A 71 4.63 -2.70 1.19
C GLN A 71 5.37 -1.83 2.21
N GLU A 72 4.97 -1.95 3.47
CA GLU A 72 5.54 -1.16 4.58
C GLU A 72 5.37 0.34 4.40
N MET A 73 4.22 0.73 3.87
CA MET A 73 3.88 2.13 3.62
C MET A 73 3.10 2.74 4.78
N ASP A 74 3.16 4.05 4.88
CA ASP A 74 2.18 4.90 5.55
C ASP A 74 1.32 5.67 4.53
N ALA A 75 0.30 6.39 5.02
CA ALA A 75 -0.64 7.12 4.17
C ALA A 75 0.02 8.28 3.40
N ASP A 76 0.81 9.11 4.10
CA ASP A 76 1.42 10.32 3.54
C ASP A 76 2.45 9.97 2.45
N ALA A 77 3.30 8.97 2.72
CA ALA A 77 4.29 8.47 1.77
C ALA A 77 3.61 7.85 0.53
N THR A 78 2.49 7.14 0.72
CA THR A 78 1.72 6.58 -0.40
C THR A 78 1.17 7.68 -1.30
N GLU A 79 0.50 8.67 -0.71
CA GLU A 79 -0.11 9.77 -1.46
C GLU A 79 0.95 10.56 -2.23
N ARG A 80 2.07 10.88 -1.57
CA ARG A 80 3.18 11.62 -2.20
C ARG A 80 3.77 10.89 -3.41
N ILE A 81 3.91 9.56 -3.34
CA ILE A 81 4.38 8.76 -4.49
C ILE A 81 3.32 8.75 -5.59
N ALA A 82 2.04 8.57 -5.24
CA ALA A 82 0.96 8.55 -6.22
C ALA A 82 0.83 9.89 -6.96
N GLU A 83 0.91 11.01 -6.25
CA GLU A 83 0.89 12.35 -6.82
C GLU A 83 2.09 12.57 -7.76
N ALA A 84 3.30 12.27 -7.29
CA ALA A 84 4.54 12.46 -8.06
C ALA A 84 4.60 11.63 -9.35
N LEU A 85 3.89 10.50 -9.40
CA LEU A 85 3.83 9.59 -10.54
C LEU A 85 2.52 9.71 -11.35
N SER A 86 1.59 10.58 -10.93
CA SER A 86 0.25 10.74 -11.52
C SER A 86 -0.54 9.41 -11.58
N LEU A 87 -0.62 8.73 -10.44
CA LEU A 87 -1.27 7.44 -10.27
C LEU A 87 -2.53 7.57 -9.39
N ALA A 88 -3.54 6.75 -9.65
CA ALA A 88 -4.55 6.42 -8.67
C ALA A 88 -3.93 5.55 -7.57
N TYR A 89 -4.46 5.63 -6.35
CA TYR A 89 -3.97 4.81 -5.25
C TYR A 89 -5.08 4.40 -4.29
N VAL A 90 -4.84 3.26 -3.66
CA VAL A 90 -5.51 2.86 -2.44
C VAL A 90 -4.48 2.29 -1.47
N TYR A 91 -4.57 2.72 -0.21
CA TYR A 91 -3.76 2.26 0.90
C TYR A 91 -4.67 1.83 2.05
N TYR A 92 -4.31 0.69 2.63
CA TYR A 92 -4.89 0.20 3.87
C TYR A 92 -3.79 -0.11 4.88
N PRO A 93 -3.89 0.39 6.12
CA PRO A 93 -3.02 -0.02 7.20
C PRO A 93 -3.48 -1.36 7.80
N ALA A 94 -2.49 -2.19 8.16
CA ALA A 94 -2.68 -3.40 8.95
C ALA A 94 -2.64 -3.09 10.46
N SER A 95 -1.83 -2.10 10.84
CA SER A 95 -1.58 -1.70 12.22
C SER A 95 -1.01 -0.30 12.29
N VAL A 96 -0.95 0.27 13.49
CA VAL A 96 -0.05 1.38 13.81
C VAL A 96 1.29 0.80 14.25
N LYS A 97 2.41 1.35 13.75
CA LYS A 97 3.77 1.05 14.17
C LYS A 97 4.55 2.34 14.39
N ASN A 98 5.19 2.48 15.54
CA ASN A 98 5.96 3.70 15.90
C ASN A 98 5.15 5.00 15.74
N GLY A 99 3.85 4.98 16.04
CA GLY A 99 2.95 6.13 15.93
C GLY A 99 2.42 6.43 14.52
N SER A 100 2.82 5.65 13.51
CA SER A 100 2.35 5.80 12.12
C SER A 100 1.59 4.58 11.64
N ASP A 101 0.62 4.79 10.76
CA ASP A 101 -0.05 3.72 10.04
C ASP A 101 0.95 2.91 9.21
N PHE A 102 0.83 1.58 9.25
CA PHE A 102 1.71 0.65 8.55
C PHE A 102 0.91 -0.38 7.77
N GLY A 103 1.13 -0.46 6.46
CA GLY A 103 0.37 -1.37 5.61
C GLY A 103 0.86 -1.50 4.18
N ASN A 104 -0.09 -1.76 3.28
CA ASN A 104 0.16 -2.04 1.88
C ASN A 104 -0.67 -1.11 1.00
N ALA A 105 -0.11 -0.71 -0.12
CA ALA A 105 -0.78 0.11 -1.12
C ALA A 105 -0.77 -0.58 -2.50
N VAL A 106 -1.78 -0.22 -3.31
CA VAL A 106 -1.80 -0.47 -4.75
C VAL A 106 -1.94 0.88 -5.44
N LEU A 107 -1.00 1.19 -6.34
CA LEU A 107 -1.03 2.38 -7.18
C LEU A 107 -1.21 1.93 -8.63
N ALA A 108 -1.98 2.70 -9.40
CA ALA A 108 -2.33 2.36 -10.78
C ALA A 108 -2.27 3.60 -11.68
N ARG A 109 -1.82 3.42 -12.93
CA ARG A 109 -1.81 4.47 -13.96
C ARG A 109 -3.20 4.83 -14.50
N VAL A 110 -4.20 4.08 -14.06
CA VAL A 110 -5.60 4.18 -14.47
C VAL A 110 -6.47 4.23 -13.21
N PRO A 111 -7.73 4.68 -13.31
CA PRO A 111 -8.63 4.73 -12.18
C PRO A 111 -8.87 3.35 -11.54
N ILE A 112 -8.90 3.33 -10.21
CA ILE A 112 -9.29 2.14 -9.44
C ILE A 112 -10.81 2.14 -9.29
N THR A 113 -11.47 1.11 -9.83
CA THR A 113 -12.94 1.00 -9.86
C THR A 113 -13.51 0.33 -8.62
N SER A 114 -12.71 -0.48 -7.91
CA SER A 114 -13.10 -1.13 -6.66
C SER A 114 -11.87 -1.58 -5.90
N ASP A 115 -11.88 -1.43 -4.58
CA ASP A 115 -10.82 -1.87 -3.69
C ASP A 115 -11.38 -2.54 -2.43
N ALA A 116 -10.52 -3.25 -1.71
CA ALA A 116 -10.86 -3.85 -0.43
C ALA A 116 -9.60 -4.17 0.39
N LYS A 117 -9.74 -4.11 1.72
CA LYS A 117 -8.81 -4.68 2.68
C LYS A 117 -9.24 -6.09 3.06
N LEU A 118 -8.31 -7.03 2.91
CA LEU A 118 -8.53 -8.43 3.27
C LEU A 118 -7.67 -8.80 4.47
N LEU A 119 -8.29 -9.12 5.60
CA LEU A 119 -7.58 -9.69 6.74
C LEU A 119 -7.11 -11.10 6.40
N LEU A 120 -5.81 -11.36 6.54
CA LEU A 120 -5.27 -12.70 6.36
C LEU A 120 -5.64 -13.60 7.56
N PRO A 121 -5.75 -14.93 7.36
CA PRO A 121 -6.41 -15.82 8.32
C PRO A 121 -5.65 -15.97 9.64
N HIS A 122 -4.34 -15.77 9.64
CA HIS A 122 -3.48 -16.01 10.80
C HIS A 122 -3.15 -14.70 11.52
N ALA A 123 -3.55 -14.63 12.79
CA ALA A 123 -3.10 -13.59 13.71
C ALA A 123 -1.76 -14.00 14.33
N ASP A 124 -0.92 -13.00 14.61
CA ASP A 124 0.24 -13.16 15.44
C ASP A 124 -0.20 -13.51 16.88
N PRO A 125 0.33 -14.57 17.49
CA PRO A 125 -0.17 -15.08 18.77
C PRO A 125 0.16 -14.17 19.96
N TYR A 126 1.11 -13.23 19.83
CA TYR A 126 1.57 -12.37 20.92
C TYR A 126 0.96 -10.97 20.85
N THR A 127 0.79 -10.46 19.63
CA THR A 127 0.31 -9.09 19.37
C THR A 127 -1.15 -9.07 18.92
N ALA A 128 -1.74 -10.22 18.60
CA ALA A 128 -3.04 -10.36 17.91
C ALA A 128 -3.11 -9.61 16.56
N SER A 129 -1.97 -9.11 16.06
CA SER A 129 -1.90 -8.39 14.80
C SER A 129 -2.17 -9.33 13.62
N ARG A 130 -2.80 -8.80 12.58
CA ARG A 130 -3.08 -9.54 11.35
C ARG A 130 -2.40 -8.86 10.18
N ARG A 131 -1.77 -9.68 9.35
CA ARG A 131 -1.37 -9.23 8.02
C ARG A 131 -2.63 -9.02 7.17
N ILE A 132 -2.52 -8.15 6.18
CA ILE A 132 -3.60 -7.84 5.26
C ILE A 132 -3.12 -7.96 3.81
N ALA A 133 -4.05 -8.14 2.90
CA ALA A 133 -3.86 -7.80 1.50
C ALA A 133 -4.69 -6.56 1.14
N THR A 134 -4.07 -5.60 0.46
CA THR A 134 -4.76 -4.48 -0.19
C THR A 134 -5.09 -4.89 -1.61
N SER A 135 -6.36 -4.89 -1.97
CA SER A 135 -6.81 -5.23 -3.32
C SER A 135 -7.33 -4.01 -4.07
N ALA A 136 -7.08 -3.97 -5.38
CA ALA A 136 -7.62 -2.96 -6.28
C ALA A 136 -8.07 -3.62 -7.59
N THR A 137 -9.05 -3.00 -8.22
CA THR A 137 -9.65 -3.41 -9.49
C THR A 137 -9.51 -2.28 -10.48
N VAL A 138 -9.09 -2.60 -11.70
CA VAL A 138 -8.79 -1.65 -12.76
C VAL A 138 -9.25 -2.22 -14.10
N GLU A 139 -9.54 -1.35 -15.05
CA GLU A 139 -10.00 -1.75 -16.38
C GLU A 139 -8.84 -1.86 -17.38
N SER A 140 -8.94 -2.84 -18.27
CA SER A 140 -8.06 -3.01 -19.43
C SER A 140 -8.89 -3.34 -20.69
N PRO A 141 -8.34 -3.17 -21.89
CA PRO A 141 -9.04 -3.56 -23.12
C PRO A 141 -9.40 -5.06 -23.17
N GLU A 142 -8.68 -5.90 -22.40
CA GLU A 142 -8.88 -7.35 -22.30
C GLU A 142 -9.87 -7.75 -21.19
N GLY A 143 -10.36 -6.77 -20.42
CA GLY A 143 -11.30 -6.95 -19.32
C GLY A 143 -10.77 -6.40 -17.99
N THR A 144 -11.50 -6.68 -16.93
CA THR A 144 -11.20 -6.19 -15.59
C THR A 144 -10.09 -7.01 -14.93
N ILE A 145 -9.10 -6.33 -14.34
CA ILE A 145 -7.97 -6.94 -13.63
C ILE A 145 -8.08 -6.63 -12.15
N ARG A 146 -7.95 -7.65 -11.29
CA ARG A 146 -7.88 -7.50 -9.84
C ARG A 146 -6.48 -7.82 -9.34
N ILE A 147 -5.88 -6.87 -8.61
CA ILE A 147 -4.52 -6.95 -8.10
C ILE A 147 -4.53 -6.93 -6.59
N TYR A 148 -3.55 -7.61 -5.97
CA TYR A 148 -3.37 -7.72 -4.53
C TYR A 148 -1.93 -7.37 -4.15
N SER A 149 -1.76 -6.41 -3.23
CA SER A 149 -0.49 -6.15 -2.54
C SER A 149 -0.55 -6.75 -1.14
N THR A 150 0.44 -7.55 -0.77
CA THR A 150 0.53 -8.19 0.54
C THR A 150 1.95 -8.18 1.05
N HIS A 151 2.08 -8.17 2.38
CA HIS A 151 3.32 -8.37 3.07
C HIS A 151 3.09 -9.34 4.23
N THR A 152 3.56 -10.57 4.06
CA THR A 152 3.41 -11.64 5.05
C THR A 152 4.52 -11.58 6.09
N ALA A 153 4.26 -12.12 7.29
CA ALA A 153 5.33 -12.32 8.26
C ALA A 153 6.27 -13.44 7.80
N THR A 154 7.56 -13.24 7.96
CA THR A 154 8.53 -14.33 8.01
C THR A 154 8.44 -14.98 9.38
N VAL A 155 8.41 -16.31 9.42
CA VAL A 155 8.56 -17.05 10.68
C VAL A 155 10.02 -16.89 11.10
N SER A 156 10.30 -16.12 12.15
CA SER A 156 11.62 -15.96 12.75
C SER A 156 11.77 -16.82 13.98
#